data_AF-A0A7J9LD08-F1
#
_entry.id   AF-A0A7J9LD08-F1
#
_cell.length_a   1.000
_cell.length_b   1.000
_cell.length_c   1.000
_cell.angle_alpha   90.00
_cell.angle_beta   90.00
_cell.angle_gamma   90.00
#
_symmetry.space_group_name_H-M   'P 1'
#
loop_
_entity.id
_entity.type
_entity.pdbx_description
1 polymer ?
#
loop_
_entity_poly.entity_id
_entity_poly.type
_entity_poly.pdbx_seq_one_letter_code
_entity_poly.pdbx_strand_id
1 'polypeptide(L)' 'MTATARIIIRNHEGFTIGAYTYPLGRIGNPTTVEAMAYLQAIIFGEKKMGFRDLVVEGDALTVIKKLKSDSVDRS' A
#
# COMPACT_ATOMS: atom_id res chain seq x y z
N MET A 1 7.20 14.67 11.93
CA MET A 1 7.21 14.39 10.49
C MET A 1 5.79 14.05 10.06
N THR A 2 5.27 14.68 9.01
CA THR A 2 3.99 14.30 8.40
C THR A 2 4.27 13.28 7.29
N ALA A 3 3.49 12.21 7.26
CA ALA A 3 3.62 11.13 6.30
C ALA A 3 2.56 11.26 5.19
N THR A 4 2.86 10.71 4.02
CA THR A 4 1.96 10.70 2.87
C THR A 4 2.18 9.40 2.11
N ALA A 5 1.09 8.69 1.81
CA ALA A 5 1.13 7.55 0.90
C ALA A 5 1.06 8.04 -0.54
N ARG A 6 1.91 7.47 -1.40
CA ARG A 6 1.91 7.73 -2.85
C ARG A 6 1.80 6.41 -3.58
N ILE A 7 0.80 6.29 -4.42
CA ILE A 7 0.42 5.06 -5.08
C ILE A 7 0.40 5.32 -6.58
N ILE A 8 1.02 4.42 -7.33
CA ILE A 8 0.96 4.38 -8.80
C ILE A 8 0.28 3.06 -9.16
N ILE A 9 -0.72 3.14 -10.03
CA ILE A 9 -1.41 1.95 -10.56
C ILE A 9 -0.95 1.73 -11.99
N ARG A 10 -0.49 0.51 -12.25
CA ARG A 10 -0.08 0.07 -13.59
C ARG A 10 -0.98 -1.06 -14.07
N ASN A 11 -1.25 -1.11 -15.36
CA ASN A 11 -1.87 -2.27 -15.98
C ASN A 11 -0.84 -3.41 -16.16
N HIS A 12 -1.28 -4.57 -16.65
CA HIS A 12 -0.43 -5.74 -16.86
C HIS A 12 0.66 -5.55 -17.93
N GLU A 13 0.52 -4.54 -18.79
CA GLU A 13 1.54 -4.15 -19.78
C GLU A 13 2.58 -3.18 -19.20
N GLY A 14 2.41 -2.76 -17.94
CA GLY A 14 3.30 -1.82 -17.25
C GLY A 14 2.95 -0.35 -17.45
N PHE A 15 1.87 -0.02 -18.19
CA PHE A 15 1.45 1.37 -18.38
C PHE A 15 0.80 1.91 -17.11
N THR A 16 1.16 3.15 -16.74
CA THR A 16 0.52 3.85 -15.62
C THR A 16 -0.89 4.29 -16.02
N ILE A 17 -1.89 3.80 -15.28
CA ILE A 17 -3.31 4.09 -15.53
C ILE A 17 -3.94 4.95 -14.42
N GLY A 18 -3.18 5.26 -13.37
CA GLY A 18 -3.62 6.13 -12.30
C GLY A 18 -2.53 6.41 -11.29
N ALA A 19 -2.69 7.52 -10.56
CA ALA A 19 -1.85 7.87 -9.43
C ALA A 19 -2.73 8.46 -8.32
N TYR A 20 -2.37 8.17 -7.06
CA TYR A 20 -3.12 8.61 -5.90
C TYR A 20 -2.16 9.02 -4.78
N THR A 21 -2.46 10.15 -4.13
CA THR A 21 -1.72 10.64 -2.97
C THR A 21 -2.68 10.78 -1.80
N TYR A 22 -2.34 10.19 -0.67
CA TYR A 22 -3.15 10.24 0.55
C TYR A 22 -2.35 10.78 1.74
N PRO A 23 -2.77 11.89 2.38
CA PRO A 23 -2.12 12.38 3.57
C PRO A 23 -2.42 11.46 4.76
N LEU A 24 -1.38 10.92 5.39
CA LEU A 24 -1.50 10.02 6.55
C LEU A 24 -1.40 10.75 7.90
N GLY A 25 -1.05 12.04 7.89
CA GLY A 25 -0.88 12.83 9.11
C GLY A 25 0.45 12.57 9.81
N ARG A 26 0.51 12.78 11.13
CA ARG A 26 1.73 12.57 11.92
C ARG A 26 1.79 11.13 12.42
N ILE A 27 2.72 10.34 11.86
CA ILE A 27 2.99 8.97 12.28
C ILE A 27 4.47 8.88 12.67
N GLY A 28 4.74 8.34 13.85
CA GLY A 28 6.11 8.25 14.39
C GLY A 28 6.90 7.05 13.89
N ASN A 29 6.23 6.00 13.44
CA ASN A 29 6.84 4.75 13.00
C ASN A 29 6.80 4.62 11.46
N PRO A 30 7.96 4.60 10.77
CA PRO A 30 8.03 4.42 9.32
C PRO A 30 7.36 3.14 8.82
N THR A 31 7.49 2.01 9.54
CA THR A 31 6.85 0.75 9.17
C THR A 31 5.33 0.88 9.17
N THR A 32 4.76 1.66 10.10
CA THR A 32 3.33 1.95 10.13
C THR A 32 2.90 2.81 8.94
N VAL A 33 3.73 3.79 8.52
CA VAL A 33 3.48 4.59 7.31
C VAL A 33 3.39 3.68 6.08
N GLU A 34 4.35 2.76 5.93
CA GLU A 34 4.37 1.83 4.81
C GLU A 34 3.19 0.86 4.83
N ALA A 35 2.85 0.30 5.99
CA ALA A 35 1.67 -0.56 6.12
C ALA A 35 0.37 0.19 5.74
N MET A 36 0.26 1.46 6.11
CA MET A 36 -0.86 2.30 5.70
C MET A 36 -0.83 2.63 4.20
N ALA A 37 0.34 2.84 3.59
CA ALA A 37 0.46 3.03 2.15
C ALA A 37 -0.03 1.81 1.36
N TYR A 38 0.32 0.60 1.80
CA TYR A 38 -0.22 -0.65 1.26
C TYR A 38 -1.74 -0.73 1.39
N LEU A 39 -2.30 -0.43 2.57
CA LEU A 39 -3.75 -0.41 2.78
C LEU A 39 -4.45 0.60 1.84
N GLN A 40 -3.89 1.81 1.70
CA GLN A 40 -4.44 2.82 0.79
C GLN A 40 -4.34 2.39 -0.68
N ALA A 41 -3.30 1.66 -1.08
CA ALA A 41 -3.18 1.10 -2.42
C ALA A 41 -4.32 0.13 -2.74
N ILE A 42 -4.64 -0.76 -1.80
CA ILE A 42 -5.74 -1.72 -1.93
C ILE A 42 -7.09 -1.00 -1.98
N ILE A 43 -7.35 -0.09 -1.02
CA ILE A 43 -8.59 0.68 -0.97
C ILE A 43 -8.79 1.47 -2.26
N PHE A 44 -7.74 2.10 -2.78
CA PHE A 44 -7.81 2.86 -4.03
C PHE A 44 -8.09 1.93 -5.21
N GLY A 45 -7.31 0.85 -5.37
CA GLY A 45 -7.47 -0.11 -6.45
C GLY A 45 -8.86 -0.77 -6.47
N GLU A 46 -9.33 -1.24 -5.32
CA GLU A 46 -10.62 -1.92 -5.20
C GLU A 46 -11.79 -0.94 -5.28
N LYS A 47 -11.84 0.06 -4.39
CA LYS A 47 -13.04 0.89 -4.21
C LYS A 47 -13.12 2.06 -5.19
N LYS A 48 -11.98 2.61 -5.65
CA LYS A 48 -11.97 3.77 -6.55
C LYS A 48 -11.81 3.37 -7.99
N MET A 49 -11.00 2.34 -8.27
CA MET A 49 -10.75 1.89 -9.64
C MET A 49 -11.56 0.64 -10.03
N GLY A 50 -12.15 -0.08 -9.07
CA GLY A 50 -12.99 -1.25 -9.33
C GLY A 50 -12.22 -2.52 -9.69
N PHE A 51 -10.92 -2.58 -9.41
CA PHE A 51 -10.10 -3.76 -9.67
C PHE A 51 -10.39 -4.86 -8.65
N ARG A 52 -10.49 -6.10 -9.14
CA ARG A 52 -10.74 -7.29 -8.31
C ARG A 52 -9.48 -8.12 -8.07
N ASP A 53 -8.46 -7.92 -8.89
CA ASP A 53 -7.15 -8.56 -8.77
C ASP A 53 -6.09 -7.47 -8.80
N LEU A 54 -5.25 -7.46 -7.77
CA LEU A 54 -4.27 -6.40 -7.49
C LEU A 54 -2.97 -7.04 -7.01
N VAL A 55 -1.88 -6.70 -7.67
CA VAL A 55 -0.53 -6.96 -7.17
C VAL A 55 0.01 -5.67 -6.58
N VAL A 56 0.27 -5.66 -5.27
CA VAL A 56 0.81 -4.49 -4.56
C VAL A 56 2.32 -4.67 -4.37
N GLU A 57 3.09 -3.73 -4.92
CA GLU A 57 4.54 -3.67 -4.82
C GLU A 57 4.96 -2.50 -3.94
N GLY A 58 6.08 -2.66 -3.23
CA GLY A 58 6.66 -1.67 -2.34
C GLY A 58 8.04 -2.12 -1.87
N ASP A 59 8.77 -1.23 -1.20
CA ASP A 59 10.15 -1.47 -0.72
C ASP A 59 10.21 -1.90 0.75
N ALA A 60 9.07 -1.80 1.47
CA ALA A 60 8.95 -2.16 2.87
C ALA A 60 8.95 -3.67 3.10
N LEU A 61 10.13 -4.30 3.05
CA LEU A 61 10.30 -5.74 3.22
C LEU A 61 9.64 -6.29 4.50
N THR A 62 9.67 -5.52 5.60
CA THR A 62 9.01 -5.89 6.86
C THR A 62 7.51 -6.07 6.68
N VAL A 63 6.86 -5.14 5.97
CA VAL A 63 5.41 -5.19 5.69
C VAL A 63 5.12 -6.36 4.76
N ILE A 64 5.91 -6.54 3.70
CA ILE A 64 5.75 -7.65 2.75
C ILE A 64 5.85 -9.01 3.47
N LYS A 65 6.87 -9.19 4.30
CA LYS A 65 7.05 -10.43 5.08
C LYS A 65 5.89 -10.66 6.04
N LYS A 66 5.36 -9.60 6.66
CA LYS A 66 4.21 -9.70 7.56
C LYS A 66 2.95 -10.12 6.82
N LEU A 67 2.69 -9.55 5.64
CA LEU A 67 1.52 -9.89 4.82
C LEU A 67 1.59 -11.31 4.24
N LYS A 68 2.81 -11.82 3.99
CA LYS A 68 3.03 -13.20 3.50
C LYS A 68 3.14 -14.25 4.60
N SER A 69 3.08 -13.85 5.86
CA SER A 69 3.20 -14.77 7.00
C SER A 69 1.88 -15.46 7.28
N ASP A 70 1.85 -16.80 7.28
CA ASP A 70 0.71 -17.59 7.74
C ASP A 70 0.58 -17.61 9.28
N SER A 71 1.61 -17.15 9.99
CA SER A 71 1.56 -17.03 11.45
C SER A 71 0.80 -15.76 11.86
N VAL A 72 -0.26 -15.95 12.64
CA VAL A 72 -0.99 -14.87 13.31
C VAL A 72 -0.04 -14.14 14.26
N ASP A 73 0.07 -12.83 14.11
CA ASP A 73 0.80 -12.00 15.05
C ASP A 73 0.11 -12.02 16.42
N ARG A 74 0.86 -12.32 17.47
CA ARG A 74 0.33 -12.38 18.85
C ARG A 74 0.90 -11.28 19.76
N SER A 75 1.64 -10.34 19.18
CA SER A 75 2.44 -9.34 19.90
C SER A 75 2.16 -7.94 19.40
#